data_AF-A0AAU8N782-F1
#
_entry.id   AF-A0AAU8N782-F1
#
_cell.length_a   1.000
_cell.length_b   1.000
_cell.length_c   1.000
_cell.angle_alpha   90.00
_cell.angle_beta   90.00
_cell.angle_gamma   90.00
#
_symmetry.space_group_name_H-M   'P 1'
#
loop_
_entity.id
_entity.type
_entity.pdbx_description
1 polymer ?
#
loop_
_entity_poly.entity_id
_entity_poly.type
_entity_poly.pdbx_seq_one_letter_code
_entity_poly.pdbx_strand_id
1 'polypeptide(L)'
;MTTKGVRLSLITVSVLFIVLLSFFIFWALRPSNSTYAITGYTSSALYQDIPVPANAELIESKAYSDHPTLAFSETYELKHIGGEQGLYPPVDYFQKLHDSGWVEQNEERMGHVHMLNKGDVKIAIEIRENTFQIYLLHSDEDINQIRG
;
A
#
# COMPACT_ATOMS: atom_id res chain seq x y z
N MET A 1 -59.36 13.99 -27.40
CA MET A 1 -57.88 13.86 -27.30
C MET A 1 -57.54 13.65 -25.82
N THR A 2 -57.30 12.40 -25.44
CA THR A 2 -57.35 11.93 -24.03
C THR A 2 -56.00 12.10 -23.35
N THR A 3 -55.84 13.15 -22.54
CA THR A 3 -54.59 13.55 -21.86
C THR A 3 -54.18 12.67 -20.66
N LYS A 4 -54.97 11.64 -20.32
CA LYS A 4 -54.74 10.79 -19.14
C LYS A 4 -53.65 9.73 -19.33
N GLY A 5 -53.43 9.25 -20.56
CA GLY A 5 -52.45 8.17 -20.84
C GLY A 5 -50.98 8.63 -20.79
N VAL A 6 -50.70 9.86 -21.21
CA VAL A 6 -49.32 10.39 -21.28
C VAL A 6 -48.77 10.75 -19.89
N ARG A 7 -49.63 11.22 -18.98
CA ARG A 7 -49.20 11.61 -17.62
C ARG A 7 -48.85 10.43 -16.72
N LEU A 8 -49.50 9.28 -16.91
CA LEU A 8 -49.20 8.07 -16.12
C LEU A 8 -47.86 7.43 -16.52
N SER A 9 -47.51 7.49 -17.81
CA SER A 9 -46.26 6.95 -18.36
C SER A 9 -45.01 7.75 -17.94
N LEU A 10 -45.10 9.07 -17.80
CA LEU A 10 -43.99 9.90 -17.33
C LEU A 10 -43.69 9.69 -15.85
N ILE A 11 -44.73 9.48 -15.04
CA ILE A 11 -44.58 9.22 -13.60
C ILE A 11 -43.89 7.88 -13.37
N THR A 12 -44.27 6.82 -14.09
CA THR A 12 -43.67 5.49 -13.91
C THR A 12 -42.20 5.44 -14.33
N VAL A 13 -41.81 6.12 -15.42
CA VAL A 13 -40.41 6.23 -15.85
C VAL A 13 -39.58 7.03 -14.85
N SER A 14 -40.14 8.11 -14.30
CA SER A 14 -39.46 8.93 -13.29
C SER A 14 -39.26 8.16 -11.98
N VAL A 15 -40.26 7.38 -11.54
CA VAL A 15 -40.15 6.50 -10.36
C VAL A 15 -39.11 5.41 -10.59
N LEU A 16 -39.09 4.77 -11.76
CA LEU A 16 -38.09 3.75 -12.10
C LEU A 16 -36.66 4.33 -12.08
N PHE A 17 -36.48 5.53 -12.63
CA PHE A 17 -35.19 6.21 -12.64
C PHE A 17 -34.71 6.57 -11.23
N ILE A 18 -35.62 7.01 -10.35
CA ILE A 18 -35.31 7.29 -8.94
C ILE A 18 -34.93 6.00 -8.20
N VAL A 19 -35.60 4.87 -8.47
CA VAL A 19 -35.27 3.57 -7.86
C VAL A 19 -33.89 3.08 -8.33
N LEU A 20 -33.58 3.20 -9.61
CA LEU A 20 -32.27 2.84 -10.16
C LEU A 20 -31.15 3.74 -9.61
N LEU A 21 -31.41 5.05 -9.51
CA LEU A 21 -30.45 6.00 -8.94
C LEU A 21 -30.23 5.72 -7.45
N SER A 22 -31.29 5.42 -6.70
CA SER A 22 -31.20 5.06 -5.28
C SER A 22 -30.45 3.75 -5.07
N PHE A 23 -30.65 2.77 -5.95
CA PHE A 23 -29.87 1.53 -5.95
C PHE A 23 -28.40 1.82 -6.22
N PHE A 24 -28.07 2.63 -7.23
CA PHE A 24 -26.69 3.01 -7.53
C PHE A 24 -26.01 3.76 -6.37
N ILE A 25 -26.72 4.69 -5.73
CA ILE A 25 -26.25 5.42 -4.55
C ILE A 25 -26.03 4.45 -3.38
N PHE A 26 -26.91 3.48 -3.16
CA PHE A 26 -26.77 2.48 -2.10
C PHE A 26 -25.56 1.56 -2.30
N TRP A 27 -25.19 1.25 -3.54
CA TRP A 27 -23.94 0.52 -3.84
C TRP A 27 -22.69 1.39 -3.74
N ALA A 28 -22.79 2.69 -4.04
CA ALA A 28 -21.68 3.63 -3.96
C ALA A 28 -21.34 4.08 -2.52
N LEU A 29 -22.30 4.03 -1.59
CA LEU A 29 -22.09 4.29 -0.17
C LEU A 29 -21.78 3.00 0.62
N ARG A 30 -20.75 2.26 0.22
CA ARG A 30 -20.06 1.37 1.18
C ARG A 30 -19.07 2.23 1.96
N PRO A 31 -19.21 2.37 3.29
CA PRO A 31 -18.14 2.93 4.10
C PRO A 31 -17.01 1.90 4.09
N SER A 32 -15.97 2.12 3.27
CA SER A 32 -14.72 1.37 3.37
C SER A 32 -13.88 1.94 4.52
N ASN A 33 -14.41 1.85 5.74
CA ASN A 33 -13.69 2.26 6.95
C ASN A 33 -12.83 1.11 7.48
N SER A 34 -12.11 0.42 6.60
CA SER A 34 -11.10 -0.53 7.01
C SER A 34 -9.80 0.23 7.23
N THR A 35 -9.66 0.86 8.39
CA THR A 35 -8.43 1.56 8.80
C THR A 35 -7.48 0.54 9.42
N TYR A 36 -6.24 0.47 8.92
CA TYR A 36 -5.19 -0.31 9.58
C TYR A 36 -4.82 0.33 10.92
N ALA A 37 -4.28 -0.46 11.83
CA ALA A 37 -3.81 0.01 13.13
C ALA A 37 -2.42 -0.55 13.43
N ILE A 38 -1.54 0.30 13.95
CA ILE A 38 -0.21 -0.08 14.41
C ILE A 38 -0.21 -0.01 15.94
N THR A 39 0.07 -1.13 16.61
CA THR A 39 0.04 -1.20 18.09
C THR A 39 1.39 -0.89 18.74
N GLY A 40 2.45 -0.79 17.94
CA GLY A 40 3.83 -0.59 18.37
C GLY A 40 4.80 -0.97 17.26
N TYR A 41 6.10 -0.93 17.56
CA TYR A 41 7.14 -1.30 16.62
C TYR A 41 8.13 -2.27 17.24
N THR A 42 8.57 -3.24 16.44
CA THR A 42 9.69 -4.14 16.71
C THR A 42 10.77 -3.93 15.64
N SER A 43 11.97 -4.44 15.87
CA SER A 43 13.04 -4.46 14.86
C SER A 43 12.80 -5.57 13.84
N SER A 44 13.06 -5.27 12.57
CA SER A 44 13.16 -6.29 11.51
C SER A 44 14.32 -7.25 11.76
N ALA A 45 14.22 -8.49 11.28
CA ALA A 45 15.33 -9.43 11.27
C ALA A 45 16.36 -9.13 10.17
N LEU A 46 16.00 -8.35 9.12
CA LEU A 46 16.94 -7.86 8.08
C LEU A 46 17.98 -6.91 8.65
N TYR A 47 17.49 -5.91 9.37
CA TYR A 47 18.29 -4.79 9.83
C TYR A 47 17.59 -4.17 11.03
N GLN A 48 18.29 -4.14 12.16
CA GLN A 48 17.69 -3.83 13.46
C GLN A 48 17.07 -2.42 13.53
N ASP A 49 17.55 -1.51 12.69
CA ASP A 49 17.09 -0.12 12.61
C ASP A 49 15.86 0.07 11.72
N ILE A 50 15.35 -0.99 11.08
CA ILE A 50 14.09 -0.94 10.33
C ILE A 50 12.95 -1.20 11.33
N PRO A 51 12.14 -0.17 11.65
CA PRO A 51 10.93 -0.38 12.45
C PRO A 51 9.91 -1.19 11.65
N VAL A 52 9.37 -2.23 12.27
CA VAL A 52 8.29 -3.06 11.73
C VAL A 52 7.11 -3.01 12.71
N PRO A 53 5.87 -2.77 12.24
CA PRO A 53 4.69 -2.83 13.10
C PRO A 53 4.64 -4.13 13.91
N ALA A 54 4.50 -4.02 15.24
CA ALA A 54 4.59 -5.17 16.15
C ALA A 54 3.44 -6.18 15.97
N ASN A 55 2.33 -5.74 15.37
CA ASN A 55 1.18 -6.56 15.02
C ASN A 55 1.16 -7.01 13.55
N ALA A 56 2.25 -6.78 12.80
CA ALA A 56 2.41 -7.36 11.48
C ALA A 56 2.97 -8.79 11.59
N GLU A 57 2.44 -9.70 10.78
CA GLU A 57 2.88 -11.09 10.73
C GLU A 57 3.89 -11.27 9.59
N LEU A 58 5.07 -11.82 9.89
CA LEU A 58 6.05 -12.17 8.87
C LEU A 58 5.55 -13.41 8.09
N ILE A 59 5.23 -13.24 6.81
CA ILE A 59 4.69 -14.32 5.97
C ILE A 59 5.72 -14.91 5.00
N GLU A 60 6.76 -14.15 4.64
CA GLU A 60 7.82 -14.62 3.75
C GLU A 60 9.15 -13.92 4.04
N SER A 61 10.24 -14.66 3.93
CA SER A 61 11.61 -14.14 3.94
C SER A 61 12.41 -14.80 2.82
N LYS A 62 13.13 -14.01 2.02
CA LYS A 62 13.86 -14.50 0.85
C LYS A 62 15.22 -13.85 0.71
N ALA A 63 16.27 -14.66 0.66
CA ALA A 63 17.60 -14.22 0.25
C ALA A 63 17.74 -14.34 -1.28
N TYR A 64 18.43 -13.38 -1.88
CA TYR A 64 18.69 -13.33 -3.31
C TYR A 64 20.19 -13.33 -3.54
N SER A 65 20.79 -14.52 -3.75
CA SER A 65 22.23 -14.63 -4.02
C SER A 65 22.61 -14.17 -5.43
N ASP A 66 21.70 -14.37 -6.39
CA ASP A 66 21.99 -14.22 -7.82
C ASP A 66 21.27 -12.99 -8.44
N HIS A 67 20.62 -12.16 -7.61
CA HIS A 67 19.90 -10.99 -8.10
C HIS A 67 20.83 -9.78 -8.13
N PRO A 68 20.91 -9.02 -9.24
CA PRO A 68 21.91 -7.97 -9.42
C PRO A 68 21.73 -6.73 -8.51
N THR A 69 20.65 -6.67 -7.74
CA THR A 69 20.25 -5.45 -7.00
C THR A 69 19.60 -5.74 -5.66
N LEU A 70 19.05 -6.93 -5.46
CA LEU A 70 18.30 -7.28 -4.25
C LEU A 70 19.17 -8.27 -3.46
N ALA A 71 19.40 -8.02 -2.18
CA ALA A 71 20.14 -8.94 -1.33
C ALA A 71 19.17 -9.84 -0.54
N PHE A 72 18.12 -9.26 0.03
CA PHE A 72 17.15 -9.97 0.87
C PHE A 72 15.79 -9.25 0.84
N SER A 73 14.68 -9.96 1.02
CA SER A 73 13.37 -9.36 1.32
C SER A 73 12.63 -10.04 2.48
N GLU A 74 11.79 -9.25 3.16
CA GLU A 74 10.79 -9.71 4.12
C GLU A 74 9.42 -9.18 3.74
N THR A 75 8.43 -10.06 3.67
CA THR A 75 7.03 -9.72 3.41
C THR A 75 6.22 -9.88 4.69
N TYR A 76 5.47 -8.85 5.02
CA TYR A 76 4.64 -8.77 6.22
C TYR A 76 3.18 -8.60 5.86
N GLU A 77 2.30 -9.32 6.56
CA GLU A 77 0.86 -9.09 6.53
C GLU A 77 0.46 -8.14 7.66
N LEU A 78 -0.26 -7.07 7.30
CA LEU A 78 -0.92 -6.17 8.24
C LEU A 78 -2.27 -5.78 7.64
N LYS A 79 -3.36 -6.22 8.28
CA LYS A 79 -4.71 -5.97 7.77
C LYS A 79 -4.95 -4.49 7.46
N HIS A 80 -5.45 -4.26 6.25
CA HIS A 80 -5.85 -2.98 5.69
C HIS A 80 -4.73 -1.97 5.45
N ILE A 81 -3.45 -2.36 5.65
CA ILE A 81 -2.33 -1.53 5.19
C ILE A 81 -2.41 -1.37 3.68
N GLY A 82 -2.00 -0.22 3.15
CA GLY A 82 -2.12 0.09 1.73
C GLY A 82 -3.53 0.49 1.28
N GLY A 83 -4.55 0.33 2.13
CA GLY A 83 -5.96 0.52 1.76
C GLY A 83 -6.44 -0.44 0.66
N GLU A 84 -7.67 -0.26 0.20
CA GLU A 84 -8.21 -1.04 -0.92
C GLU A 84 -7.32 -0.87 -2.16
N GLN A 85 -6.96 -1.98 -2.82
CA GLN A 85 -6.08 -2.01 -4.00
C GLN A 85 -4.61 -1.61 -3.74
N GLY A 86 -4.20 -1.34 -2.49
CA GLY A 86 -2.81 -1.01 -2.16
C GLY A 86 -2.35 0.38 -2.62
N LEU A 87 -3.30 1.29 -2.90
CA LEU A 87 -3.02 2.62 -3.46
C LEU A 87 -2.71 3.70 -2.42
N TYR A 88 -2.80 3.38 -1.12
CA TYR A 88 -2.71 4.34 -0.03
C TYR A 88 -1.52 4.01 0.89
N PRO A 89 -0.35 4.62 0.65
CA PRO A 89 0.80 4.44 1.53
C PRO A 89 0.48 4.82 2.98
N PRO A 90 0.82 3.98 3.97
CA PRO A 90 0.55 4.24 5.39
C PRO A 90 1.41 5.39 5.94
N VAL A 91 0.83 6.60 6.04
CA VAL A 91 1.55 7.84 6.39
C VAL A 91 2.27 7.75 7.74
N ASP A 92 1.64 7.15 8.75
CA ASP A 92 2.21 6.98 10.09
C ASP A 92 3.42 6.02 10.09
N TYR A 93 3.42 5.00 9.25
CA TYR A 93 4.55 4.09 9.09
C TYR A 93 5.75 4.78 8.45
N PHE A 94 5.53 5.54 7.37
CA PHE A 94 6.59 6.31 6.72
C PHE A 94 7.11 7.43 7.63
N GLN A 95 6.25 8.07 8.42
CA GLN A 95 6.70 9.03 9.44
C GLN A 95 7.58 8.34 10.48
N LYS A 96 7.24 7.13 10.93
CA LYS A 96 8.08 6.39 11.87
C LYS A 96 9.45 6.04 11.28
N LEU A 97 9.50 5.65 10.01
CA LEU A 97 10.76 5.41 9.30
C LEU A 97 11.62 6.68 9.29
N HIS A 98 11.02 7.82 8.94
CA HIS A 98 11.67 9.13 8.97
C HIS A 98 12.20 9.48 10.37
N ASP A 99 11.40 9.31 11.41
CA ASP A 99 11.81 9.58 12.80
C ASP A 99 12.94 8.65 13.27
N SER A 100 13.05 7.47 12.68
CA SER A 100 14.14 6.51 12.91
C SER A 100 15.39 6.78 12.04
N GLY A 101 15.39 7.88 11.27
CA GLY A 101 16.51 8.34 10.46
C GLY A 101 16.54 7.82 9.02
N TRP A 102 15.47 7.19 8.52
CA TRP A 102 15.35 6.80 7.12
C TRP A 102 14.87 7.97 6.26
N VAL A 103 15.53 8.21 5.15
CA VAL A 103 15.19 9.33 4.25
C VAL A 103 14.66 8.76 2.93
N GLU A 104 13.40 9.03 2.64
CA GLU A 104 12.77 8.64 1.37
C GLU A 104 13.36 9.44 0.20
N GLN A 105 13.77 8.72 -0.85
CA GLN A 105 14.25 9.28 -2.10
C GLN A 105 13.07 9.45 -3.06
N ASN A 106 12.33 10.55 -2.90
CA ASN A 106 11.11 10.81 -3.66
C ASN A 106 11.31 10.79 -5.19
N GLU A 107 12.53 11.12 -5.66
CA GLU A 107 12.89 11.12 -7.08
C GLU A 107 13.02 9.70 -7.67
N GLU A 108 13.24 8.68 -6.82
CA GLU A 108 13.39 7.27 -7.20
C GLU A 108 12.10 6.46 -7.03
N ARG A 109 10.97 7.11 -6.71
CA ARG A 109 9.70 6.43 -6.46
C ARG A 109 9.15 5.79 -7.74
N MET A 110 8.94 4.47 -7.70
CA MET A 110 8.39 3.71 -8.82
C MET A 110 7.03 3.09 -8.44
N GLY A 111 5.96 3.85 -8.66
CA GLY A 111 4.60 3.38 -8.37
C GLY A 111 4.37 3.18 -6.87
N HIS A 112 4.20 1.93 -6.44
CA HIS A 112 4.00 1.53 -5.03
C HIS A 112 5.29 1.23 -4.28
N VAL A 113 6.43 1.38 -4.96
CA VAL A 113 7.75 1.14 -4.38
C VAL A 113 8.37 2.46 -3.94
N HIS A 114 8.66 2.53 -2.65
CA HIS A 114 9.27 3.67 -1.97
C HIS A 114 10.73 3.33 -1.65
N MET A 115 11.68 4.13 -2.14
CA MET A 115 13.10 3.94 -1.88
C MET A 115 13.53 4.78 -0.67
N LEU A 116 14.25 4.18 0.29
CA LEU A 116 14.73 4.88 1.48
C LEU A 116 16.19 4.55 1.77
N ASN A 117 16.92 5.55 2.25
CA ASN A 117 18.33 5.41 2.62
C ASN A 117 18.55 5.76 4.09
N LYS A 118 19.48 5.07 4.74
CA LYS A 118 20.02 5.41 6.05
C LYS A 118 21.51 5.10 6.08
N GLY A 119 22.33 6.15 5.99
CA GLY A 119 23.76 5.98 5.72
C GLY A 119 23.97 5.27 4.38
N ASP A 120 24.76 4.19 4.38
CA ASP A 120 25.06 3.39 3.19
C ASP A 120 24.02 2.27 2.94
N VAL A 121 23.04 2.12 3.82
CA VAL A 121 21.99 1.11 3.68
C VAL A 121 20.84 1.68 2.86
N LYS A 122 20.49 0.98 1.77
CA LYS A 122 19.33 1.30 0.93
C LYS A 122 18.28 0.20 1.04
N ILE A 123 17.02 0.62 1.19
CA ILE A 123 15.88 -0.29 1.19
C ILE A 123 14.82 0.17 0.19
N ALA A 124 14.06 -0.78 -0.32
CA ALA A 124 12.83 -0.52 -1.05
C ALA A 124 11.65 -1.07 -0.25
N ILE A 125 10.59 -0.29 -0.09
CA ILE A 125 9.36 -0.72 0.56
C ILE A 125 8.24 -0.71 -0.48
N GLU A 126 7.68 -1.88 -0.74
CA GLU A 126 6.49 -2.02 -1.56
C GLU A 126 5.25 -2.16 -0.68
N ILE A 127 4.26 -1.30 -0.90
CA ILE A 127 2.97 -1.35 -0.20
C ILE A 127 1.92 -1.97 -1.12
N ARG A 128 1.18 -2.94 -0.60
CA ARG A 128 0.05 -3.60 -1.28
C ARG A 128 -1.13 -3.68 -0.32
N GLU A 129 -2.27 -4.15 -0.83
CA GLU A 129 -3.43 -4.39 0.03
C GLU A 129 -3.11 -5.48 1.07
N ASN A 130 -3.25 -5.15 2.35
CA ASN A 130 -3.00 -6.02 3.51
C ASN A 130 -1.54 -6.47 3.69
N THR A 131 -0.61 -6.06 2.82
CA THR A 131 0.79 -6.47 2.93
C THR A 131 1.75 -5.33 2.64
N PHE A 132 2.94 -5.43 3.20
CA PHE A 132 4.08 -4.62 2.79
C PHE A 132 5.31 -5.50 2.73
N GLN A 133 6.19 -5.20 1.78
CA GLN A 133 7.42 -5.92 1.57
C GLN A 133 8.61 -4.98 1.66
N ILE A 134 9.60 -5.37 2.45
CA ILE A 134 10.84 -4.63 2.62
C ILE A 134 11.93 -5.39 1.90
N TYR A 135 12.62 -4.72 1.00
CA TYR A 135 13.77 -5.23 0.27
C TYR A 135 15.02 -4.52 0.75
N LEU A 136 16.01 -5.29 1.16
CA LEU A 136 17.38 -4.81 1.34
C LEU A 136 18.09 -4.84 -0.02
N LEU A 137 18.61 -3.70 -0.44
CA LEU A 137 19.33 -3.56 -1.70
C LEU A 137 20.82 -3.82 -1.48
N HIS A 138 21.50 -4.31 -2.51
CA HIS A 138 22.96 -4.31 -2.54
C HIS A 138 23.48 -2.88 -2.46
N SER A 139 24.63 -2.70 -1.81
CA SER A 139 25.29 -1.39 -1.82
C SER A 139 25.72 -1.03 -3.23
N ASP A 140 25.84 0.27 -3.54
CA ASP A 140 26.31 0.70 -4.86
C ASP A 140 27.74 0.18 -5.15
N GLU A 141 28.55 -0.04 -4.11
CA GLU A 141 29.87 -0.67 -4.23
C GLU A 141 29.76 -2.13 -4.71
N ASP A 142 28.83 -2.91 -4.16
CA ASP A 142 28.59 -4.30 -4.57
C ASP A 142 28.10 -4.38 -6.03
N ILE A 143 27.20 -3.47 -6.43
CA ILE A 143 26.63 -3.45 -7.78
C ILE A 143 27.70 -3.10 -8.82
N ASN A 144 28.62 -2.18 -8.51
CA ASN A 144 29.68 -1.79 -9.42
C ASN A 144 30.73 -2.89 -9.61
N GLN A 145 30.98 -3.75 -8.61
CA GLN A 145 31.84 -4.93 -8.76
C GLN A 145 31.22 -6.04 -9.62
N ILE A 146 29.89 -6.17 -9.65
CA ILE A 146 29.19 -7.14 -10.51
C ILE A 146 29.20 -6.70 -11.98
N ARG A 147 29.27 -5.39 -12.23
CA ARG A 147 29.18 -4.79 -13.58
C ARG A 147 30.53 -4.52 -14.25
N GLY A 148 31.64 -4.61 -13.52
CA GLY A 148 33.00 -4.43 -14.04
C GLY A 148 33.62 -5.74 -14.52
#